data_AF-A0A661HJP7-F1
#
_entry.id   AF-A0A661HJP7-F1
#
_cell.length_a   1.000
_cell.length_b   1.000
_cell.length_c   1.000
_cell.angle_alpha   90.00
_cell.angle_beta   90.00
_cell.angle_gamma   90.00
#
_symmetry.space_group_name_H-M   'P 1'
#
loop_
_entity.id
_entity.type
_entity.pdbx_description
1 polymer ?
#
loop_
_entity_poly.entity_id
_entity_poly.type
_entity_poly.pdbx_seq_one_letter_code
_entity_poly.pdbx_strand_id
1 'polypeptide(L)' 'PDIAGQGIANPLAMISSASMMLRYALNEEEAANKIDEDIKKTPSQGYRTGDLGAYDAKEICNCSQMGDIIEGYVSE' A
#
# COMPACT_ATOMS: atom_id res chain seq x y z
N PRO A 1 -7.57 9.01 15.42
CA PRO A 1 -8.34 8.63 16.63
C PRO A 1 -8.50 7.09 16.65
N ASP A 2 -8.53 6.49 17.85
CA ASP A 2 -8.40 5.06 18.20
C ASP A 2 -7.12 4.33 17.76
N ILE A 3 -6.63 4.51 16.53
CA ILE A 3 -5.40 3.88 15.99
C ILE A 3 -4.33 4.90 15.57
N ALA A 4 -4.62 6.19 15.67
CA ALA A 4 -3.70 7.25 15.26
C ALA A 4 -2.45 7.26 16.16
N GLY A 5 -1.27 7.38 15.55
CA GLY A 5 0.02 7.35 16.25
C GLY A 5 0.48 5.95 16.68
N GLN A 6 -0.32 4.91 16.46
CA GLN A 6 0.05 3.53 16.82
C GLN A 6 0.77 2.77 15.69
N GLY A 7 0.83 3.36 14.49
CA GLY A 7 1.47 2.75 13.33
C GLY A 7 0.75 1.52 12.78
N ILE A 8 -0.47 1.18 13.24
CA ILE A 8 -1.21 -0.01 12.79
C ILE A 8 -2.22 0.26 11.67
N ALA A 9 -2.30 1.50 11.19
CA ALA A 9 -3.20 1.87 10.11
C ALA A 9 -2.76 1.24 8.78
N ASN A 10 -3.73 0.92 7.94
CA ASN A 10 -3.49 0.47 6.57
C ASN A 10 -3.18 1.65 5.64
N PRO A 11 -1.99 1.74 5.04
CA PRO A 11 -1.66 2.85 4.15
C PRO A 11 -2.21 2.67 2.72
N LEU A 12 -2.67 1.48 2.32
CA LEU A 12 -3.00 1.14 0.93
C LEU A 12 -4.05 2.08 0.32
N ALA A 13 -5.08 2.46 1.08
CA ALA A 13 -6.13 3.36 0.62
C ALA A 13 -5.61 4.77 0.30
N MET A 14 -4.68 5.27 1.12
CA MET A 14 -4.07 6.59 0.89
C MET A 14 -3.14 6.56 -0.32
N ILE A 15 -2.35 5.50 -0.48
CA ILE A 15 -1.46 5.33 -1.64
C ILE A 15 -2.28 5.19 -2.93
N SER A 16 -3.38 4.43 -2.91
CA SER A 16 -4.30 4.35 -4.06
C SER A 16 -4.94 5.70 -4.39
N SER A 17 -5.25 6.52 -3.38
CA SER A 17 -5.72 7.90 -3.60
C SER A 17 -4.67 8.79 -4.25
N ALA A 18 -3.38 8.59 -3.93
CA ALA A 18 -2.26 9.27 -4.60
C ALA A 18 -2.10 8.79 -6.05
N SER A 19 -2.26 7.50 -6.33
CA SER A 19 -2.31 6.97 -7.70
C SER A 19 -3.45 7.59 -8.52
N MET A 20 -4.65 7.71 -7.94
CA MET A 20 -5.78 8.40 -8.58
C MET A 20 -5.46 9.88 -8.85
N MET A 21 -4.79 10.57 -7.93
CA MET A 21 -4.34 11.95 -8.14
C MET A 21 -3.36 12.04 -9.32
N LEU A 22 -2.37 11.15 -9.40
CA LEU A 22 -1.44 11.10 -10.53
C LEU A 22 -2.19 10.91 -11.85
N ARG A 23 -3.13 9.95 -11.88
CA ARG A 23 -3.92 9.64 -13.08
C ARG A 23 -4.82 10.80 -13.52
N TYR A 24 -5.58 11.38 -12.60
CA TYR A 24 -6.67 12.31 -12.96
C TYR A 24 -6.31 13.79 -12.85
N ALA A 25 -5.42 14.16 -11.91
CA ALA A 25 -5.05 15.56 -11.69
C ALA A 25 -3.74 15.95 -12.41
N LEU A 26 -2.82 15.01 -12.56
CA LEU A 26 -1.48 15.27 -13.10
C LEU A 26 -1.24 14.64 -14.47
N ASN A 27 -2.16 13.82 -14.97
CA ASN A 27 -2.05 13.10 -16.24
C ASN A 27 -0.79 12.21 -16.32
N GLU A 28 -0.35 11.70 -15.18
CA GLU A 28 0.81 10.81 -15.00
C GLU A 28 0.35 9.35 -14.96
N GLU A 29 -0.08 8.83 -16.11
CA GLU A 29 -0.69 7.50 -16.22
C GLU A 29 0.29 6.36 -15.94
N GLU A 30 1.55 6.49 -16.39
CA GLU A 30 2.59 5.47 -16.18
C GLU A 30 2.92 5.33 -14.69
N ALA A 31 3.12 6.46 -13.99
CA ALA A 31 3.39 6.46 -12.55
C ALA A 31 2.20 5.90 -11.76
N ALA A 32 0.96 6.26 -12.14
CA ALA A 32 -0.24 5.71 -11.51
C ALA A 32 -0.37 4.20 -11.71
N ASN A 33 -0.14 3.70 -12.93
CA ASN A 33 -0.17 2.27 -13.23
C ASN A 33 0.89 1.50 -12.42
N LYS A 34 2.12 2.03 -12.32
CA LYS A 34 3.19 1.40 -11.53
C LYS A 34 2.79 1.26 -10.06
N ILE A 35 2.28 2.33 -9.45
CA ILE A 35 1.79 2.30 -8.07
C ILE A 35 0.64 1.31 -7.90
N ASP A 36 -0.34 1.30 -8.81
CA ASP A 36 -1.49 0.39 -8.76
C ASP A 36 -1.06 -1.09 -8.83
N GLU A 37 -0.04 -1.40 -9.65
CA GLU A 37 0.54 -2.74 -9.76
C GLU A 37 1.26 -3.15 -8.47
N ASP A 38 2.06 -2.25 -7.88
CA ASP A 38 2.83 -2.53 -6.68
C ASP A 38 1.95 -2.69 -5.43
N ILE A 39 0.87 -1.91 -5.34
CA ILE A 39 -0.19 -2.12 -4.35
C ILE A 39 -0.81 -3.52 -4.51
N LYS A 40 -1.07 -3.99 -5.73
CA LYS A 40 -1.65 -5.32 -5.98
C LYS A 40 -0.68 -6.46 -5.68
N LYS A 41 0.63 -6.26 -5.92
CA LYS A 41 1.67 -7.23 -5.58
C LYS A 41 1.78 -7.47 -4.08
N THR A 42 1.51 -6.45 -3.27
CA THR A 42 1.76 -6.54 -1.83
C THR A 42 0.89 -7.59 -1.11
N PRO A 43 -0.46 -7.60 -1.24
CA PRO A 43 -1.30 -8.66 -0.69
C PRO A 43 -1.09 -10.02 -1.36
N SER A 44 -0.72 -10.06 -2.65
CA SER A 44 -0.50 -11.34 -3.35
C SER A 44 0.77 -12.07 -2.88
N GLN A 45 1.75 -11.33 -2.35
CA GLN A 45 2.93 -11.87 -1.66
C GLN A 45 2.66 -12.22 -0.18
N GLY A 46 1.43 -12.04 0.29
CA GLY A 46 0.99 -12.41 1.64
C GLY A 46 1.24 -11.35 2.72
N TYR A 47 1.65 -10.12 2.36
CA TYR A 47 1.79 -9.03 3.32
C TYR A 47 0.44 -8.36 3.58
N ARG A 48 0.05 -8.23 4.85
CA ARG A 48 -1.24 -7.65 5.26
C ARG A 48 -1.08 -6.74 6.47
N THR A 49 -1.92 -5.72 6.60
CA THR A 49 -2.05 -4.94 7.83
C THR A 49 -3.09 -5.58 8.76
N GLY A 50 -3.10 -5.20 10.05
CA GLY A 50 -3.95 -5.83 11.07
C GLY A 50 -5.46 -5.78 10.78
N ASP A 51 -5.93 -4.78 10.03
CA ASP A 51 -7.31 -4.64 9.55
C ASP A 51 -7.70 -5.61 8.43
N LEU A 52 -6.74 -6.12 7.65
CA LEU A 52 -6.98 -7.04 6.53
C LEU A 52 -7.03 -8.52 6.96
N GLY A 53 -6.84 -8.78 8.26
CA GLY A 53 -6.88 -10.12 8.86
C GLY A 53 -5.62 -10.97 8.59
N ALA A 54 -5.41 -11.99 9.43
CA ALA A 54 -4.23 -12.85 9.41
C ALA A 54 -4.40 -14.18 8.67
N TYR A 55 -5.61 -14.49 8.19
CA TYR A 55 -5.86 -15.74 7.47
C TYR A 55 -5.04 -15.74 6.16
N ASP A 56 -4.18 -16.75 5.99
CA ASP A 56 -3.21 -16.88 4.89
C ASP A 56 -2.22 -15.70 4.74
N ALA A 57 -2.02 -14.89 5.80
CA ALA A 57 -1.00 -13.86 5.81
C ALA A 57 0.39 -14.50 6.00
N LYS A 58 1.33 -14.18 5.11
CA LYS A 58 2.75 -14.47 5.31
C LYS A 58 3.29 -13.63 6.47
N GLU A 59 2.87 -12.36 6.54
CA GLU A 59 3.31 -11.42 7.55
C GLU A 59 2.25 -10.34 7.81
N ILE A 60 2.08 -9.99 9.09
CA ILE A 60 1.28 -8.83 9.50
C ILE A 60 2.22 -7.63 9.68
N CYS A 61 2.10 -6.68 8.77
CA CYS A 61 2.91 -5.47 8.71
C CYS A 61 2.20 -4.30 9.39
N ASN A 62 2.99 -3.41 9.99
CA ASN A 62 2.53 -2.09 10.39
C ASN A 62 2.49 -1.12 9.17
N CYS A 63 2.01 0.10 9.40
CA CYS A 63 1.84 1.14 8.38
C CYS A 63 3.14 1.47 7.64
N SER A 64 4.24 1.64 8.38
CA SER A 64 5.55 1.96 7.79
C SER A 64 6.11 0.80 7.01
N GLN A 65 6.10 -0.42 7.58
CA GLN A 65 6.57 -1.63 6.91
C GLN A 65 5.83 -1.89 5.60
N MET A 66 4.50 -1.68 5.59
CA MET A 66 3.70 -1.80 4.37
C MET A 66 4.13 -0.78 3.31
N GLY A 67 4.47 0.45 3.71
CA GLY A 67 5.04 1.47 2.83
C GLY A 67 6.39 1.07 2.25
N ASP A 68 7.31 0.59 3.09
CA ASP A 68 8.66 0.17 2.69
C ASP A 68 8.61 -0.99 1.68
N ILE A 69 7.68 -1.94 1.86
CA ILE A 69 7.48 -3.05 0.93
C ILE A 69 7.02 -2.54 -0.45
N ILE A 70 6.09 -1.59 -0.48
CA ILE A 70 5.57 -1.00 -1.73
C ILE A 70 6.67 -0.20 -2.43
N GLU A 71 7.44 0.61 -1.69
CA GLU A 71 8.60 1.35 -2.23
C GLU A 71 9.62 0.40 -2.88
N GLY A 72 9.86 -0.75 -2.26
CA GLY A 72 10.75 -1.79 -2.80
C GLY A 72 10.37 -2.22 -4.21
N TYR A 73 9.07 -2.38 -4.50
CA TYR A 73 8.59 -2.73 -5.84
C TYR A 73 8.64 -1.57 -6.83
N VAL A 74 8.46 -0.33 -6.35
CA VAL A 74 8.52 0.88 -7.21
C VAL A 74 9.95 1.12 -7.73
N SER A 75 10.96 0.66 -6.99
CA SER A 75 12.39 0.83 -7.34
C SER A 75 12.93 -0.24 -8.30
N GLU A 76 12.17 -1.29 -8.57
CA GLU A 76 12.46 -2.33 -9.58
C GLU A 76 11.92 -1.95 -10.97
#